data_AF-A0A7X8XY64-F1
#
_entry.id   AF-A0A7X8XY64-F1
#
_cell.length_a   1.000
_cell.length_b   1.000
_cell.length_c   1.000
_cell.angle_alpha   90.00
_cell.angle_beta   90.00
_cell.angle_gamma   90.00
#
_symmetry.space_group_name_H-M   'P 1'
#
loop_
_entity.id
_entity.type
_entity.pdbx_description
1 polymer ?
#
loop_
_entity_poly.entity_id
_entity_poly.type
_entity_poly.pdbx_seq_one_letter_code
_entity_poly.pdbx_strand_id
1 'polypeptide(L)'
;MRTLKVDNKWLSLERTQKIIRELSVLVIILGILIQFLGLFSVMQAIEAVGSVPLDLLAGGFAVSLLPTLYSLLFSVIGRTSLVFFTIRNR
;
A
#
# COMPACT_ATOMS: atom_id res chain seq x y z
N MET A 1 -6.99 30.49 -13.29
CA MET A 1 -5.94 29.45 -13.38
C MET A 1 -5.88 28.96 -14.81
N ARG A 2 -4.87 29.38 -15.58
CA ARG A 2 -4.61 28.87 -16.93
C ARG A 2 -4.21 27.41 -16.81
N THR A 3 -5.04 26.52 -17.34
CA THR A 3 -4.73 25.10 -17.44
C THR A 3 -3.50 24.94 -18.32
N LEU A 4 -2.46 24.32 -17.77
CA LEU A 4 -1.29 23.91 -18.53
C LEU A 4 -1.78 22.90 -19.57
N LYS A 5 -1.91 23.33 -20.83
CA LYS A 5 -2.05 22.43 -21.98
C LYS A 5 -0.75 21.65 -22.12
N VAL A 6 -0.59 20.61 -21.29
CA VAL A 6 0.42 19.58 -21.50
C VAL A 6 -0.14 18.68 -22.61
N ASP A 7 0.08 19.10 -23.86
CA ASP A 7 -0.14 18.27 -25.04
C ASP A 7 0.99 17.23 -25.10
N ASN A 8 0.85 16.20 -24.27
CA ASN A 8 1.72 15.04 -24.31
C ASN A 8 0.83 13.80 -24.49
N LYS A 9 0.95 13.16 -25.66
CA LYS A 9 0.27 11.90 -26.04
C LYS A 9 0.44 10.77 -25.00
N TRP A 10 1.45 10.86 -24.13
CA TRP A 10 1.77 9.88 -23.08
C TRP A 10 1.02 10.12 -21.75
N LEU A 11 0.53 11.34 -21.50
CA LEU A 11 -0.08 11.78 -20.23
C LEU A 11 -1.56 12.13 -20.39
N SER A 12 -2.34 11.24 -21.03
CA SER A 12 -3.80 11.44 -21.02
C SER A 12 -4.36 11.23 -19.61
N LEU A 13 -5.20 12.17 -19.15
CA LEU A 13 -5.78 12.14 -17.80
C LEU A 13 -6.46 10.80 -17.48
N GLU A 14 -7.13 10.21 -18.47
CA GLU A 14 -7.78 8.90 -18.36
C GLU A 14 -6.79 7.76 -18.09
N ARG A 15 -5.62 7.75 -18.76
CA ARG A 15 -4.58 6.74 -18.52
C ARG A 15 -3.99 6.91 -17.13
N THR A 16 -3.70 8.15 -16.72
CA THR A 16 -3.17 8.43 -15.38
C THR A 16 -4.15 8.00 -14.30
N GLN A 17 -5.44 8.31 -14.44
CA GLN A 17 -6.48 7.87 -13.49
C GLN A 17 -6.58 6.33 -13.43
N LYS A 18 -6.54 5.65 -14.58
CA LYS A 18 -6.54 4.19 -14.63
C LYS A 18 -5.32 3.60 -13.93
N ILE A 19 -4.13 4.14 -14.18
CA ILE A 19 -2.88 3.70 -13.53
C ILE A 19 -2.95 3.90 -12.02
N ILE A 20 -3.38 5.08 -11.54
CA ILE A 20 -3.51 5.34 -10.11
C ILE A 20 -4.49 4.36 -9.46
N ARG A 21 -5.59 4.01 -10.14
CA ARG A 21 -6.58 3.05 -9.64
C ARG A 21 -5.97 1.66 -9.45
N GLU A 22 -5.27 1.16 -10.46
CA GLU A 22 -4.60 -0.15 -10.40
C GLU A 22 -3.47 -0.15 -9.36
N LEU A 23 -2.63 0.90 -9.32
CA LEU A 23 -1.54 1.03 -8.34
C LEU A 23 -2.07 1.08 -6.90
N SER A 24 -3.19 1.78 -6.68
CA SER A 24 -3.81 1.85 -5.34
C SER A 24 -4.21 0.47 -4.83
N VAL A 25 -4.65 -0.44 -5.71
CA VAL A 25 -4.98 -1.82 -5.35
C VAL A 25 -3.73 -2.67 -5.23
N LEU A 26 -2.78 -2.52 -6.16
CA LEU A 26 -1.52 -3.26 -6.17
C LEU A 26 -0.72 -3.05 -4.88
N VAL A 27 -0.66 -1.82 -4.37
CA VAL A 27 0.04 -1.49 -3.12
C VAL A 27 -0.54 -2.27 -1.94
N ILE A 28 -1.86 -2.45 -1.85
CA ILE A 28 -2.48 -3.28 -0.80
C ILE A 28 -2.00 -4.72 -0.92
N ILE A 29 -2.07 -5.30 -2.13
CA ILE A 29 -1.65 -6.69 -2.39
C ILE A 29 -0.18 -6.88 -1.98
N LEU A 30 0.70 -5.95 -2.37
CA LEU A 30 2.11 -5.99 -2.02
C LEU A 30 2.33 -5.86 -0.51
N GLY A 31 1.62 -4.97 0.17
CA GLY A 31 1.73 -4.82 1.63
C GLY A 31 1.30 -6.07 2.39
N ILE A 32 0.25 -6.74 1.94
CA ILE A 32 -0.20 -8.02 2.51
C ILE A 32 0.82 -9.12 2.24
N LEU A 33 1.36 -9.20 1.02
CA LEU A 33 2.39 -10.18 0.66
C LEU A 33 3.65 -10.01 1.53
N ILE A 34 4.16 -8.79 1.62
CA ILE A 34 5.33 -8.48 2.46
C ILE A 34 5.07 -8.85 3.91
N GLN A 35 3.85 -8.60 4.41
CA GLN A 35 3.47 -8.96 5.76
C GLN A 35 3.49 -10.48 5.99
N PHE A 36 2.95 -11.27 5.06
CA PHE A 36 3.01 -12.72 5.17
C PHE A 36 4.44 -13.26 5.10
N LEU A 37 5.29 -12.68 4.26
CA LEU A 37 6.72 -13.04 4.22
C LEU A 37 7.41 -12.74 5.56
N GLY A 38 7.11 -11.60 6.16
CA GLY A 38 7.63 -11.23 7.49
C GLY A 38 7.17 -12.20 8.58
N LEU A 39 5.87 -12.48 8.65
CA LEU A 39 5.31 -13.43 9.61
C LEU A 39 5.90 -14.83 9.43
N PHE A 40 6.02 -15.30 8.19
CA PHE A 40 6.60 -16.61 7.88
C PHE A 40 8.05 -16.73 8.39
N SER A 41 8.87 -15.70 8.14
CA SER A 41 10.25 -15.65 8.65
C SER A 41 10.31 -15.66 10.17
N VAL A 42 9.42 -14.93 10.85
CA VAL A 42 9.35 -14.91 12.33
C VAL A 42 8.93 -16.27 12.87
N MET A 43 7.96 -16.95 12.25
CA MET A 43 7.54 -18.30 12.67
C MET A 43 8.68 -19.31 12.56
N GLN A 44 9.47 -19.27 11.48
CA GLN A 44 10.66 -20.13 11.33
C GLN A 44 11.71 -19.87 12.42
N ALA A 45 11.92 -18.60 12.79
CA ALA A 45 12.85 -18.25 13.87
C ALA A 45 12.36 -18.75 15.23
N ILE A 46 11.05 -18.68 15.50
CA ILE A 46 10.43 -19.20 16.74
C ILE A 46 10.59 -20.72 16.81
N GLU A 47 10.34 -21.43 15.71
CA GLU A 47 10.49 -22.89 15.64
C GLU A 47 11.93 -23.33 15.97
N ALA A 48 12.93 -22.62 15.44
CA ALA A 48 14.34 -22.95 15.67
C ALA A 48 14.82 -22.70 17.11
N VAL A 49 14.24 -21.71 17.81
CA VAL A 49 14.63 -21.32 19.17
C VAL A 49 13.75 -21.98 20.25
N GLY A 50 12.56 -22.48 19.87
CA GLY A 50 11.63 -23.20 20.73
C GLY A 50 10.76 -22.28 21.58
N SER A 51 11.35 -21.59 22.56
CA SER A 51 10.62 -20.70 23.47
C SER A 51 11.04 -19.25 23.30
N VAL A 52 10.08 -18.38 23.00
CA VAL A 52 10.30 -16.94 22.83
C VAL A 52 9.49 -16.17 23.88
N PRO A 53 10.07 -15.16 24.56
CA PRO A 53 9.34 -14.32 25.49
C PRO A 53 8.12 -13.66 24.83
N LEU A 54 6.98 -13.64 25.53
CA LEU A 54 5.73 -13.09 25.01
C LEU A 54 5.86 -11.61 24.62
N ASP A 55 6.65 -10.84 25.37
CA ASP A 55 6.89 -9.42 25.10
C ASP A 55 7.61 -9.20 23.77
N LEU A 56 8.53 -10.10 23.40
CA LEU A 56 9.22 -10.06 22.11
C LEU A 56 8.26 -10.40 20.96
N LEU A 57 7.40 -11.41 21.16
CA LEU A 57 6.37 -11.77 20.19
C LEU A 57 5.39 -10.61 19.96
N ALA A 58 4.94 -9.96 21.02
CA ALA A 58 4.04 -8.81 20.95
C ALA A 58 4.68 -7.64 20.19
N GLY A 59 5.95 -7.34 20.47
CA GLY A 59 6.72 -6.32 19.74
C GLY A 59 6.88 -6.66 18.26
N GLY A 60 7.24 -7.90 17.94
CA GLY A 60 7.37 -8.37 16.55
C GLY A 60 6.06 -8.31 15.78
N PHE A 61 4.94 -8.70 16.42
CA PHE A 61 3.62 -8.59 15.83
C PHE A 61 3.23 -7.15 15.52
N ALA A 62 3.50 -6.21 16.44
CA ALA A 62 3.21 -4.80 16.22
C ALA A 62 3.98 -4.23 15.01
N VAL A 63 5.25 -4.60 14.85
CA VAL A 63 6.07 -4.19 13.70
C VAL A 63 5.58 -4.83 12.40
N SER A 64 5.15 -6.10 12.45
CA SER A 64 4.60 -6.79 11.28
C SER A 64 3.34 -6.09 10.73
N LEU A 65 2.52 -5.48 11.59
CA LEU A 65 1.33 -4.75 11.11
C LEU A 65 1.66 -3.49 10.29
N LEU A 66 2.88 -2.94 10.38
CA LEU A 66 3.28 -1.72 9.68
C LEU A 66 3.13 -1.83 8.15
N PRO A 67 3.70 -2.83 7.44
CA PRO A 67 3.49 -3.01 6.01
C PRO A 67 2.02 -2.96 5.56
N THR A 68 1.12 -3.57 6.33
CA THR A 68 -0.32 -3.56 6.01
C THR A 68 -0.97 -2.21 6.30
N LEU A 69 -0.62 -1.56 7.43
CA LEU A 69 -1.13 -0.24 7.76
C LEU A 69 -0.70 0.82 6.73
N TYR A 70 0.58 0.83 6.37
CA TYR A 70 1.10 1.77 5.38
C TYR A 70 0.50 1.52 3.98
N SER A 71 0.37 0.26 3.55
CA SER A 71 -0.21 -0.03 2.24
C SER A 71 -1.67 0.39 2.13
N LEU A 72 -2.46 0.18 3.18
CA LEU A 72 -3.84 0.66 3.27
C LEU A 72 -3.89 2.19 3.22
N LEU A 73 -3.03 2.88 3.97
CA LEU A 73 -2.96 4.33 3.99
C LEU A 73 -2.63 4.90 2.60
N PHE A 74 -1.63 4.35 1.91
CA PHE A 74 -1.29 4.76 0.53
C PHE A 74 -2.44 4.49 -0.45
N SER A 75 -3.15 3.37 -0.31
CA SER A 75 -4.31 3.07 -1.13
C SER A 75 -5.46 4.06 -0.92
N VAL A 76 -5.72 4.45 0.33
CA VAL A 76 -6.73 5.47 0.68
C VAL A 76 -6.38 6.80 0.04
N ILE A 77 -5.11 7.21 0.10
CA ILE A 77 -4.65 8.45 -0.55
C ILE A 77 -4.87 8.38 -2.08
N GLY A 78 -4.49 7.27 -2.71
CA GLY A 78 -4.67 7.06 -4.14
C GLY A 78 -6.14 7.10 -4.58
N ARG A 79 -7.02 6.40 -3.85
CA ARG A 79 -8.47 6.41 -4.12
C ARG A 79 -9.11 7.77 -3.86
N THR A 80 -8.73 8.46 -2.79
CA THR A 80 -9.25 9.80 -2.47
C THR A 80 -8.86 10.81 -3.55
N SER A 81 -7.63 10.72 -4.06
CA SER A 81 -7.16 11.55 -5.17
C SER A 81 -8.03 11.34 -6.41
N LEU A 82 -8.35 10.09 -6.76
CA LEU A 82 -9.23 9.79 -7.89
C LEU A 82 -10.63 10.37 -7.71
N VAL A 83 -11.24 10.20 -6.54
CA VAL A 83 -12.57 10.75 -6.22
C VAL A 83 -12.57 12.27 -6.36
N PHE A 84 -11.55 12.94 -5.82
CA PHE A 84 -11.41 14.39 -5.93
C PHE A 84 -11.30 14.85 -7.39
N PHE A 85 -10.50 14.16 -8.21
CA PHE A 85 -10.38 14.48 -9.64
C PHE A 85 -11.68 14.21 -10.40
N THR A 86 -12.41 13.13 -10.10
CA THR A 86 -13.69 12.82 -10.73
C THR A 86 -14.77 13.85 -10.38
N ILE A 87 -14.82 14.33 -9.13
CA ILE A 87 -15.76 15.37 -8.71
C ILE A 87 -15.42 16.72 -9.39
N ARG A 88 -14.14 17.06 -9.49
CA ARG A 88 -13.69 18.33 -10.10
C ARG A 88 -13.84 18.38 -11.62
N ASN A 89 -13.80 17.23 -12.29
CA ASN A 89 -13.85 17.11 -13.76
C ASN A 89 -15.27 16.86 -14.31
N ARG A 90 -16.30 16.96 -13.46
CA ARG A 90 -17.69 17.17 -13.88
C ARG A 90 -17.99 18.66 -13.89
#